data_AF-A0A9P6RN81-F1
#
_entry.id   AF-A0A9P6RN81-F1
#
_cell.length_a   1.000
_cell.length_b   1.000
_cell.length_c   1.000
_cell.angle_alpha   90.00
_cell.angle_beta   90.00
_cell.angle_gamma   90.00
#
_symmetry.space_group_name_H-M   'P 1'
#
loop_
_entity.id
_entity.type
_entity.pdbx_description
1 polymer ?
#
loop_
_entity_poly.entity_id
_entity_poly.type
_entity_poly.pdbx_seq_one_letter_code
_entity_poly.pdbx_strand_id
1 'polypeptide(L)'
;MLHITFSSSQGTLSPQQALDLATLYLENARKSKDREVVFALCDDAETALSRMKRVDKRRILTSPWGSEDQVVRNRIATAYFERGNILDSWDYFKMAQISYTKAEKWGHVKETGHLSPDSSRLI
;
A
#
# COMPACT_ATOMS: atom_id res chain seq x y z
N MET A 1 22.17 -25.99 1.13
CA MET A 1 22.21 -24.83 2.05
C MET A 1 22.49 -23.61 1.19
N LEU A 2 21.44 -22.92 0.71
CA LEU A 2 21.59 -21.79 -0.22
C LEU A 2 21.84 -20.52 0.61
N HIS A 3 23.08 -20.05 0.62
CA HIS A 3 23.43 -18.70 1.04
C HIS A 3 22.86 -17.73 0.00
N ILE A 4 21.70 -17.15 0.28
CA ILE A 4 21.22 -15.99 -0.47
C ILE A 4 21.96 -14.79 0.09
N THR A 5 23.07 -14.44 -0.54
CA THR A 5 23.69 -13.13 -0.37
C THR A 5 22.76 -12.10 -1.01
N PHE A 6 21.90 -11.49 -0.21
CA PHE A 6 21.15 -10.32 -0.65
C PHE A 6 22.15 -9.18 -0.82
N SER A 7 22.72 -9.07 -2.03
CA SER A 7 23.50 -7.92 -2.43
C SER A 7 22.58 -6.71 -2.32
N SER A 8 22.76 -5.93 -1.25
CA SER A 8 22.07 -4.67 -0.98
C SER A 8 22.45 -3.64 -2.03
N SER A 9 21.98 -3.86 -3.25
CA SER A 9 21.73 -2.78 -4.18
C SER A 9 20.63 -1.97 -3.50
N GLN A 10 20.96 -0.80 -2.94
CA GLN A 10 19.97 0.23 -2.63
C GLN A 10 19.38 0.76 -3.94
N GLY A 11 18.78 -0.14 -4.72
CA GLY A 11 18.23 0.10 -6.03
C GLY A 11 16.87 0.72 -5.86
N THR A 12 16.70 1.91 -6.42
CA THR A 12 15.38 2.51 -6.55
C THR A 12 14.53 1.63 -7.48
N LEU A 13 13.36 1.20 -7.00
CA LEU A 13 12.42 0.37 -7.76
C LEU A 13 11.57 1.25 -8.67
N SER A 14 11.18 0.74 -9.84
CA SER A 14 10.05 1.35 -10.55
C SER A 14 8.76 1.23 -9.70
N PRO A 15 7.75 2.08 -9.92
CA PRO A 15 6.49 2.01 -9.20
C PRO A 15 5.84 0.62 -9.25
N GLN A 16 5.88 -0.02 -10.41
CA GLN A 16 5.27 -1.34 -10.61
C GLN A 16 6.00 -2.41 -9.80
N GLN A 17 7.34 -2.44 -9.85
CA GLN A 17 8.14 -3.38 -9.07
C GLN A 17 7.98 -3.18 -7.55
N ALA A 18 7.96 -1.92 -7.10
CA ALA A 18 7.73 -1.60 -5.70
C ALA A 18 6.37 -2.09 -5.22
N LEU A 19 5.33 -1.90 -6.04
CA LEU A 19 3.98 -2.30 -5.76
C LEU A 19 3.83 -3.83 -5.75
N ASP A 20 4.33 -4.52 -6.77
CA ASP A 20 4.23 -5.98 -6.86
C ASP A 20 4.93 -6.66 -5.68
N LEU A 21 6.11 -6.16 -5.29
CA LEU A 21 6.84 -6.66 -4.13
C LEU A 21 6.09 -6.39 -2.81
N ALA A 22 5.54 -5.18 -2.64
CA ALA A 22 4.76 -4.86 -1.46
C ALA A 22 3.49 -5.71 -1.36
N THR A 23 2.77 -5.91 -2.46
CA THR A 23 1.58 -6.78 -2.50
C THR A 23 1.93 -8.21 -2.09
N LEU A 24 3.04 -8.76 -2.60
CA LEU A 24 3.50 -10.10 -2.21
C LEU A 24 3.74 -10.21 -0.69
N TYR A 25 4.42 -9.22 -0.10
CA TYR A 25 4.65 -9.21 1.34
C TYR A 25 3.34 -9.11 2.15
N LEU A 26 2.40 -8.26 1.71
CA LEU A 26 1.10 -8.11 2.39
C LEU A 26 0.21 -9.35 2.26
N GLU A 27 0.25 -10.05 1.12
CA GLU A 27 -0.41 -11.34 0.95
C GLU A 27 0.15 -12.40 1.89
N ASN A 28 1.48 -12.46 2.03
CA ASN A 28 2.13 -13.37 2.96
C ASN A 28 1.82 -13.00 4.42
N ALA A 29 1.78 -11.71 4.75
CA ALA A 29 1.42 -11.24 6.08
C ALA A 29 -0.01 -11.67 6.46
N ARG A 30 -0.97 -11.56 5.54
CA ARG A 30 -2.36 -12.03 5.75
C ARG A 30 -2.47 -13.52 6.03
N LYS A 31 -1.58 -14.32 5.45
CA LYS A 31 -1.58 -15.79 5.61
C LYS A 31 -0.79 -16.26 6.82
N SER A 32 0.08 -15.41 7.36
CA SER A 32 0.90 -15.74 8.52
C SER A 32 0.05 -15.79 9.80
N LYS A 33 0.42 -16.71 10.69
CA LYS A 33 -0.14 -16.81 12.06
C LYS A 33 0.86 -16.35 13.12
N ASP A 34 2.08 -16.03 12.69
CA ASP A 34 3.15 -15.58 13.56
C ASP A 34 3.22 -14.05 13.53
N ARG A 35 3.12 -13.44 14.71
CA ARG A 35 3.06 -12.00 14.89
C ARG A 35 4.34 -11.29 14.43
N GLU A 36 5.51 -11.86 14.72
CA GLU A 36 6.79 -11.28 14.33
C GLU A 36 6.96 -11.33 12.81
N VAL A 37 6.56 -12.45 12.20
CA VAL A 37 6.56 -12.60 10.74
C VAL A 37 5.60 -11.61 10.08
N VAL A 38 4.39 -11.42 10.62
CA VAL A 38 3.44 -10.41 10.12
C VAL A 38 4.06 -9.02 10.16
N PHE A 39 4.68 -8.67 11.29
CA PHE A 39 5.30 -7.36 11.45
C PHE A 39 6.45 -7.14 10.46
N ALA A 40 7.36 -8.12 10.33
CA ALA A 40 8.49 -8.06 9.41
C ALA A 40 8.02 -7.91 7.95
N LEU A 41 7.02 -8.69 7.53
CA LEU A 41 6.46 -8.59 6.18
C LEU A 41 5.78 -7.23 5.94
N CYS A 42 5.10 -6.67 6.95
CA CYS A 42 4.55 -5.32 6.83
C CYS A 42 5.66 -4.25 6.71
N ASP A 43 6.79 -4.42 7.40
CA ASP A 43 7.94 -3.52 7.30
C ASP A 43 8.63 -3.62 5.93
N ASP A 44 8.79 -4.83 5.41
CA ASP A 44 9.33 -5.08 4.08
C ASP A 44 8.44 -4.48 2.98
N ALA A 45 7.10 -4.58 3.12
CA ALA A 45 6.16 -3.93 2.22
C ALA A 45 6.31 -2.40 2.23
N GLU A 46 6.48 -1.80 3.41
CA GLU A 46 6.68 -0.35 3.57
C GLU A 46 8.01 0.10 2.95
N THR A 47 9.05 -0.69 3.14
CA THR A 47 10.37 -0.46 2.54
C THR A 47 10.30 -0.53 1.02
N ALA A 48 9.62 -1.54 0.47
CA ALA A 48 9.45 -1.69 -0.97
C ALA A 48 8.76 -0.45 -1.60
N LEU A 49 7.63 -0.01 -1.02
CA LEU A 49 6.90 1.19 -1.48
C LEU A 49 7.73 2.47 -1.32
N SER A 50 8.57 2.56 -0.28
CA SER A 50 9.40 3.72 0.00
C SER A 50 10.63 3.82 -0.93
N ARG A 51 11.10 2.68 -1.45
CA ARG A 51 12.23 2.61 -2.41
C ARG A 51 11.85 2.96 -3.85
N MET A 52 10.60 3.33 -4.10
CA MET A 52 10.18 3.81 -5.41
C MET A 52 11.03 4.98 -5.91
N LYS A 53 11.38 4.97 -7.19
CA LYS A 53 12.14 6.04 -7.86
C LYS A 53 11.49 7.40 -7.58
N ARG A 54 12.28 8.34 -7.06
CA ARG A 54 11.80 9.69 -6.68
C ARG A 54 11.17 10.44 -7.85
N VAL A 55 11.73 10.29 -9.06
CA VAL A 55 11.19 10.90 -10.29
C VAL A 55 9.82 10.34 -10.61
N ASP A 56 9.65 9.01 -10.54
CA ASP A 56 8.35 8.37 -10.79
C ASP A 56 7.33 8.74 -9.70
N LYS A 57 7.74 8.74 -8.42
CA LYS A 57 6.88 9.17 -7.32
C LYS A 57 6.40 10.61 -7.52
N ARG A 58 7.29 11.54 -7.90
CA ARG A 58 6.91 12.92 -8.18
C ARG A 58 5.95 12.96 -9.37
N ARG A 59 6.28 12.29 -10.48
CA ARG A 59 5.42 12.21 -11.68
C ARG A 59 4.03 11.75 -11.31
N ILE A 60 3.90 10.59 -10.65
CA ILE A 60 2.60 10.03 -10.24
C ILE A 60 1.83 10.99 -9.34
N LEU A 61 2.51 11.69 -8.43
CA LEU A 61 1.84 12.61 -7.50
C LEU A 61 1.38 13.92 -8.15
N THR A 62 2.08 14.40 -9.19
CA THR A 62 1.81 15.67 -9.86
C THR A 62 1.08 15.52 -11.20
N SER A 63 0.99 14.30 -11.74
CA SER A 63 0.38 14.01 -13.03
C SER A 63 -1.11 14.40 -13.00
N PRO A 64 -1.55 15.35 -13.85
CA PRO A 64 -2.96 15.64 -14.00
C PRO A 64 -3.59 14.50 -14.79
N TRP A 65 -4.36 13.66 -14.11
CA TRP A 65 -5.42 12.83 -14.70
C TRP A 65 -5.00 11.82 -15.80
N GLY A 66 -3.72 11.48 -15.93
CA GLY A 66 -3.30 10.34 -16.75
C GLY A 66 -3.83 9.03 -16.13
N SER A 67 -4.63 8.26 -16.88
CA SER A 67 -5.31 7.06 -16.39
C SER A 67 -4.34 6.04 -15.78
N GLU A 68 -3.18 5.82 -16.41
CA GLU A 68 -2.17 4.86 -15.93
C GLU A 68 -1.52 5.30 -14.60
N ASP A 69 -1.07 6.55 -14.49
CA ASP A 69 -0.48 7.07 -13.25
C ASP A 69 -1.53 7.10 -12.13
N GLN A 70 -2.81 7.36 -12.44
CA GLN A 70 -3.92 7.30 -11.47
C GLN A 70 -4.18 5.87 -10.98
N VAL A 71 -4.14 4.87 -11.87
CA VAL A 71 -4.26 3.46 -11.49
C VAL A 71 -3.12 3.06 -10.56
N VAL A 72 -1.87 3.41 -10.89
CA VAL A 72 -0.70 3.12 -10.05
C VAL A 72 -0.83 3.81 -8.69
N ARG A 73 -1.21 5.09 -8.68
CA ARG A 73 -1.50 5.85 -7.47
C ARG A 73 -2.53 5.16 -6.58
N ASN A 74 -3.68 4.80 -7.13
CA ASN A 74 -4.75 4.11 -6.40
C ASN A 74 -4.29 2.77 -5.81
N ARG A 75 -3.51 1.99 -6.56
CA ARG A 75 -2.98 0.71 -6.09
C ARG A 75 -1.96 0.89 -4.97
N ILE A 76 -1.07 1.89 -5.06
CA ILE A 76 -0.14 2.22 -3.96
C ILE A 76 -0.93 2.66 -2.72
N ALA A 77 -1.95 3.49 -2.90
CA ALA A 77 -2.82 3.93 -1.83
C ALA A 77 -3.50 2.74 -1.14
N THR A 78 -4.04 1.81 -1.94
CA THR A 78 -4.65 0.56 -1.47
C THR A 78 -3.64 -0.31 -0.70
N ALA A 79 -2.42 -0.48 -1.20
CA ALA A 79 -1.40 -1.26 -0.49
C ALA A 79 -1.05 -0.68 0.89
N TYR A 80 -0.95 0.66 1.00
CA TYR A 80 -0.78 1.31 2.31
C TYR A 80 -2.00 1.12 3.22
N PHE A 81 -3.21 1.17 2.68
CA PHE A 81 -4.41 0.93 3.45
C PHE A 81 -4.49 -0.51 3.96
N GLU A 82 -4.20 -1.49 3.11
CA GLU A 82 -4.14 -2.92 3.48
C GLU A 82 -3.10 -3.19 4.55
N ARG A 83 -1.90 -2.61 4.42
CA ARG A 83 -0.88 -2.67 5.47
C ARG A 83 -1.43 -2.14 6.79
N GLY A 84 -2.17 -1.04 6.74
CA GLY A 84 -2.86 -0.47 7.89
C GLY A 84 -3.79 -1.49 8.55
N ASN A 85 -4.71 -2.08 7.77
CA ASN A 85 -5.69 -3.06 8.28
C ASN A 85 -5.00 -4.27 8.93
N ILE A 86 -3.95 -4.80 8.31
CA ILE A 86 -3.21 -5.93 8.86
C ILE A 86 -2.59 -5.54 10.21
N LEU A 87 -1.88 -4.42 10.27
CA LEU A 87 -1.26 -3.95 11.51
C LEU A 87 -2.29 -3.69 12.61
N ASP A 88 -3.43 -3.12 12.25
CA ASP A 88 -4.55 -2.84 13.15
C ASP A 88 -5.11 -4.13 13.77
N SER A 89 -5.32 -5.17 12.95
CA SER A 89 -5.79 -6.49 13.41
C SER A 89 -4.82 -7.22 14.37
N TRP A 90 -3.57 -6.77 14.45
CA TRP A 90 -2.53 -7.31 15.32
C TRP A 90 -2.11 -6.31 16.43
N ASP A 91 -2.96 -5.33 16.73
CA ASP A 91 -2.80 -4.29 17.75
C ASP A 91 -1.60 -3.33 17.55
N TYR A 92 -1.08 -3.24 16.33
CA TYR A 92 -0.01 -2.30 15.97
C TYR A 92 -0.56 -0.92 15.57
N PHE A 93 -1.46 -0.36 16.40
CA PHE A 93 -2.27 0.82 16.09
C PHE A 93 -1.48 2.03 15.58
N LYS A 94 -0.32 2.33 16.18
CA LYS A 94 0.52 3.46 15.74
C LYS A 94 1.02 3.27 14.30
N MET A 95 1.43 2.05 13.96
CA MET A 95 1.92 1.73 12.62
C MET A 95 0.78 1.62 11.60
N ALA A 96 -0.40 1.16 12.05
CA ALA A 96 -1.62 1.19 11.25
C ALA A 96 -1.97 2.64 10.85
N GLN A 97 -2.00 3.56 11.81
CA GLN A 97 -2.30 4.97 11.57
C GLN A 97 -1.29 5.65 10.61
N ILE A 98 0.00 5.34 10.74
CA ILE A 98 1.02 5.81 9.79
C ILE A 98 0.70 5.31 8.37
N SER A 99 0.29 4.05 8.25
CA SER A 99 -0.06 3.45 6.95
C SER A 99 -1.30 4.10 6.34
N TYR A 100 -2.36 4.29 7.12
CA TYR A 100 -3.57 4.99 6.66
C TYR A 100 -3.27 6.43 6.20
N THR A 101 -2.45 7.17 6.97
CA THR A 101 -2.04 8.53 6.58
C THR A 101 -1.26 8.53 5.26
N LYS A 102 -0.44 7.51 5.00
CA LYS A 102 0.24 7.35 3.72
C LYS A 102 -0.74 7.00 2.60
N ALA A 103 -1.71 6.13 2.85
CA ALA A 103 -2.76 5.81 1.89
C ALA A 103 -3.52 7.07 1.43
N GLU A 104 -3.92 7.93 2.37
CA GLU A 104 -4.58 9.21 2.09
C GLU A 104 -3.70 10.15 1.24
N LYS A 105 -2.39 10.25 1.54
CA LYS A 105 -1.45 11.04 0.73
C LYS A 105 -1.33 10.55 -0.71
N TRP A 106 -1.53 9.25 -0.92
CA TRP A 106 -1.58 8.64 -2.25
C TRP A 106 -2.98 8.70 -2.87
N GLY A 107 -3.95 9.37 -2.25
CA GLY A 107 -5.29 9.56 -2.81
C GLY A 107 -6.24 8.41 -2.54
N HIS A 108 -5.98 7.57 -1.51
CA HIS A 108 -7.00 6.63 -1.04
C HIS A 108 -8.16 7.43 -0.46
N VAL A 109 -9.24 7.54 -1.22
CA VAL A 109 -10.53 7.99 -0.69
C VAL A 109 -11.09 6.78 0.03
N LYS A 110 -11.30 6.87 1.35
CA LYS A 110 -12.17 5.90 2.03
C LYS A 110 -13.44 5.83 1.21
N GLU A 111 -13.78 4.66 0.67
CA GLU A 111 -15.10 4.42 0.11
C GLU A 111 -16.09 4.70 1.24
N THR A 112 -16.55 5.93 1.28
CA THR A 112 -17.75 6.30 2.01
C THR A 112 -18.82 5.54 1.26
N GLY A 113 -19.33 4.48 1.89
CA GLY A 113 -20.49 3.76 1.38
C GLY A 113 -21.63 4.75 1.21
N HIS A 114 -21.75 5.32 0.01
CA HIS A 114 -22.94 6.03 -0.42
C HIS A 114 -23.87 5.01 -1.06
N LEU A 115 -24.31 4.06 -0.25
CA LEU A 115 -25.63 3.50 -0.40
C LEU A 115 -26.58 4.49 0.29
N SER A 116 -27.08 5.45 -0.49
CA SER A 116 -28.44 5.93 -0.30
C SER A 116 -29.27 5.40 -1.48
N PRO A 117 -29.94 4.25 -1.34
CA PRO A 117 -31.11 3.95 -2.15
C PRO A 117 -32.29 4.71 -1.55
N ASP A 118 -32.54 5.93 -2.02
CA ASP A 118 -33.85 6.56 -1.85
C ASP A 118 -34.40 6.82 -3.25
N SER A 119 -34.92 5.78 -3.88
CA SER A 119 -36.36 5.54 -3.95
C SER A 119 -37.14 6.77 -4.38
N SER A 120 -37.62 6.69 -5.62
CA SER A 120 -38.82 7.35 -6.10
C SER A 120 -39.88 7.59 -5.02
N ARG A 121 -40.32 8.84 -4.87
CA ARG A 121 -41.68 9.23 -4.45
C ARG A 121 -41.88 10.68 -4.89
N LEU A 122 -42.56 10.89 -6.02
CA LEU A 122 -43.96 11.34 -6.02
C LEU A 122 -44.15 12.56 -5.12
N ILE A 123 -44.13 13.77 -5.70
CA ILE A 123 -45.29 14.66 -5.85
C ILE A 123 -45.10 15.48 -7.14
#